data_AF-A0A1I1Z9L9-F1
#
_entry.id   AF-A0A1I1Z9L9-F1
#
_cell.length_a   1.000
_cell.length_b   1.000
_cell.length_c   1.000
_cell.angle_alpha   90.00
_cell.angle_beta   90.00
_cell.angle_gamma   90.00
#
_symmetry.space_group_name_H-M   'P 1'
#
loop_
_entity.id
_entity.type
_entity.pdbx_description
1 polymer ?
#
loop_
_entity_poly.entity_id
_entity_poly.type
_entity_poly.pdbx_seq_one_letter_code
_entity_poly.pdbx_strand_id
1 'polypeptide(L)'
;MHAVEVAMPAAPHCWYVELPEPDATPPAATLVAFSDLRFPEGTVLDAGQAEAAGVSAAHQVAAFRWWPGSGLVHQIYVGAEHRRRGLAVKLGLVTFGMQVARGLPHLHDDGRRTDLGETWRQALPEFMSATMAERSEWLPPMTPAAV
;
A
#
# COMPACT_ATOMS: atom_id res chain seq x y z
N MET A 1 4.05 -30.99 -15.40
CA MET A 1 4.79 -29.73 -15.29
C MET A 1 3.75 -28.63 -15.21
N HIS A 2 3.49 -28.05 -14.03
CA HIS A 2 2.61 -26.89 -13.92
C HIS A 2 3.45 -25.68 -14.32
N ALA A 3 3.14 -25.08 -15.47
CA ALA A 3 3.73 -23.80 -15.84
C ALA A 3 3.24 -22.77 -14.82
N VAL A 4 4.15 -22.25 -14.00
CA VAL A 4 3.86 -21.08 -13.17
C VAL A 4 3.85 -19.89 -14.11
N GLU A 5 2.65 -19.50 -14.53
CA GLU A 5 2.46 -18.26 -15.26
C GLU A 5 2.74 -17.10 -14.30
N VAL A 6 3.85 -16.41 -14.51
CA VAL A 6 4.19 -15.21 -13.74
C VAL A 6 3.24 -14.11 -14.20
N ALA A 7 2.17 -13.88 -13.43
CA ALA A 7 1.08 -12.98 -13.79
C ALA A 7 1.54 -11.53 -14.07
N MET A 8 2.70 -11.10 -13.56
CA MET A 8 3.27 -9.77 -13.82
C MET A 8 4.82 -9.77 -13.79
N PRO A 9 5.51 -10.00 -14.92
CA PRO A 9 6.98 -9.99 -14.98
C PRO A 9 7.62 -8.64 -14.59
N ALA A 10 6.86 -7.54 -14.70
CA ALA A 10 7.31 -6.20 -14.38
C ALA A 10 7.04 -5.76 -12.92
N ALA A 11 6.43 -6.64 -12.11
CA ALA A 11 6.16 -6.36 -10.71
C ALA A 11 7.48 -6.12 -9.97
N PRO A 12 7.64 -5.00 -9.24
CA PRO A 12 8.90 -4.72 -8.58
C PRO A 12 9.11 -5.66 -7.38
N HIS A 13 10.36 -6.06 -7.14
CA HIS A 13 10.76 -6.57 -5.83
C HIS A 13 10.52 -5.47 -4.80
N CYS A 14 9.94 -5.81 -3.65
CA CYS A 14 9.66 -4.83 -2.61
C CYS A 14 10.02 -5.35 -1.23
N TRP A 15 10.64 -4.49 -0.45
CA TRP A 15 10.73 -4.58 1.00
C TRP A 15 10.10 -3.32 1.60
N TYR A 16 9.84 -3.34 2.90
CA TYR A 16 8.95 -2.40 3.54
C TYR A 16 9.51 -1.87 4.84
N VAL A 17 9.06 -0.67 5.21
CA VAL A 17 9.24 -0.11 6.56
C VAL A 17 7.85 0.18 7.13
N GLU A 18 7.57 -0.36 8.31
CA GLU A 18 6.38 -0.01 9.07
C GLU A 18 6.67 1.15 10.01
N LEU A 19 5.84 2.18 9.93
CA LEU A 19 5.89 3.38 10.73
C LEU A 19 4.59 3.49 11.55
N PRO A 20 4.63 3.15 12.84
CA PRO A 20 3.52 3.42 13.75
C PRO A 20 3.31 4.94 13.92
N GLU A 21 2.05 5.38 13.92
CA GLU A 21 1.65 6.77 14.16
C GLU A 21 0.66 6.82 15.33
N PRO A 22 1.09 6.53 16.57
CA PRO A 22 0.19 6.42 17.73
C PRO A 22 -0.48 7.75 18.09
N ASP A 23 0.17 8.88 17.79
CA ASP A 23 -0.32 10.22 18.10
C ASP A 23 -1.27 10.77 17.02
N ALA A 24 -1.47 10.04 15.91
CA ALA A 24 -2.50 10.39 14.94
C ALA A 24 -3.90 10.23 15.56
N THR A 25 -4.87 11.02 15.08
CA THR A 25 -6.27 10.91 15.52
C THR A 25 -7.15 10.53 14.32
N PRO A 26 -7.62 9.27 14.22
CA PRO A 26 -7.31 8.12 15.10
C PRO A 26 -5.87 7.59 14.90
N PRO A 27 -5.34 6.75 15.81
CA PRO A 27 -4.03 6.12 15.67
C PRO A 27 -3.90 5.39 14.34
N ALA A 28 -2.77 5.57 13.67
CA ALA A 28 -2.53 5.06 12.33
C ALA A 28 -1.25 4.22 12.26
N ALA A 29 -1.09 3.54 11.15
CA ALA A 29 0.18 2.96 10.74
C ALA A 29 0.38 3.22 9.25
N THR A 30 1.63 3.43 8.85
CA THR A 30 2.03 3.56 7.44
C THR A 30 3.04 2.48 7.10
N LEU A 31 2.80 1.76 6.01
CA LEU A 31 3.72 0.82 5.40
C LEU A 31 4.32 1.47 4.15
N VAL A 32 5.60 1.77 4.20
CA VAL A 32 6.34 2.39 3.09
C VAL A 32 7.06 1.30 2.31
N ALA A 33 6.91 1.27 0.99
CA ALA A 33 7.59 0.31 0.12
C ALA A 33 8.81 0.93 -0.55
N PHE A 34 9.85 0.11 -0.68
CA PHE A 34 11.10 0.39 -1.39
C PHE A 34 11.32 -0.71 -2.43
N SER A 35 12.05 -0.38 -3.50
CA SER A 35 12.30 -1.33 -4.62
C SER A 35 13.74 -1.29 -5.09
N ASP A 36 14.64 -1.70 -4.20
CA ASP A 36 16.04 -1.96 -4.50
C ASP A 36 16.44 -3.36 -3.99
N LEU A 37 17.72 -3.73 -4.16
CA LEU A 37 18.25 -5.05 -3.77
C LEU A 37 18.84 -5.06 -2.35
N ARG A 38 18.59 -4.03 -1.52
CA ARG A 38 19.18 -3.94 -0.18
C ARG A 38 18.67 -5.04 0.76
N PHE A 39 17.41 -5.43 0.60
CA PHE A 39 16.76 -6.47 1.40
C PHE A 39 15.98 -7.43 0.51
N PRO A 40 15.77 -8.70 0.95
CA PRO A 40 14.92 -9.65 0.27
C PRO A 40 13.48 -9.13 0.09
N GLU A 41 12.80 -9.65 -0.93
CA GLU A 41 11.39 -9.36 -1.14
C GLU A 41 10.54 -9.81 0.07
N GLY A 42 9.61 -8.95 0.48
CA GLY A 42 8.71 -9.22 1.61
C GLY A 42 9.29 -8.84 2.97
N THR A 43 10.57 -8.46 3.08
CA THR A 43 11.14 -8.00 4.34
C THR A 43 10.38 -6.76 4.84
N VAL A 44 9.99 -6.77 6.11
CA VAL A 44 9.39 -5.63 6.81
C VAL A 44 10.33 -5.23 7.93
N LEU A 45 10.74 -3.97 7.94
CA LEU A 45 11.55 -3.36 8.99
C LEU A 45 10.70 -2.43 9.86
N ASP A 46 11.09 -2.27 11.11
CA ASP A 46 10.63 -1.14 11.92
C ASP A 46 11.45 0.14 11.61
N ALA A 47 11.01 1.28 12.17
CA ALA A 47 11.67 2.57 11.96
C ALA A 47 13.14 2.59 12.41
N GLY A 48 13.47 1.93 13.53
CA GLY A 48 14.83 1.90 14.07
C GLY A 48 15.77 1.05 13.22
N GLN A 49 15.28 -0.09 12.71
CA GLN A 49 16.00 -0.93 11.76
C GLN A 49 16.25 -0.19 10.44
N ALA A 50 15.27 0.56 9.95
CA ALA A 50 15.39 1.38 8.75
C ALA A 50 16.42 2.51 8.93
N GLU A 51 16.38 3.21 10.07
CA GLU A 51 17.34 4.25 10.43
C GLU A 51 18.77 3.69 10.51
N ALA A 52 18.96 2.58 11.24
CA ALA A 52 20.25 1.92 11.35
C ALA A 52 20.81 1.45 10.00
N ALA A 53 19.93 1.09 9.07
CA ALA A 53 20.28 0.70 7.70
C ALA A 53 20.46 1.88 6.73
N GLY A 54 20.37 3.13 7.20
CA GLY A 54 20.51 4.33 6.37
C GLY A 54 19.46 4.40 5.27
N VAL A 55 18.21 4.01 5.57
CA VAL A 55 17.09 4.10 4.63
C VAL A 55 16.60 5.54 4.56
N SER A 56 16.48 6.07 3.35
CA SER A 56 15.95 7.42 3.10
C SER A 56 14.55 7.35 2.52
N ALA A 57 13.61 8.11 3.09
CA ALA A 57 12.25 8.25 2.57
C ALA A 57 12.21 8.78 1.12
N ALA A 58 13.26 9.47 0.66
CA ALA A 58 13.37 9.95 -0.71
C ALA A 58 13.38 8.82 -1.77
N HIS A 59 13.70 7.58 -1.36
CA HIS A 59 13.71 6.42 -2.24
C HIS A 59 12.43 5.57 -2.16
N GLN A 60 11.40 6.04 -1.45
CA GLN A 60 10.13 5.34 -1.38
C GLN A 60 9.49 5.24 -2.77
N VAL A 61 8.90 4.09 -3.09
CA VAL A 61 8.19 3.87 -4.36
C VAL A 61 6.66 3.89 -4.18
N ALA A 62 6.19 3.61 -2.97
CA ALA A 62 4.77 3.62 -2.60
C ALA A 62 4.60 3.67 -1.07
N ALA A 63 3.41 4.02 -0.61
CA ALA A 63 3.04 4.01 0.81
C ALA A 63 1.57 3.64 1.00
N PHE A 64 1.27 2.95 2.10
CA PHE A 64 -0.08 2.53 2.48
C PHE A 64 -0.33 2.90 3.93
N ARG A 65 -1.27 3.81 4.17
CA ARG A 65 -1.66 4.27 5.50
C ARG A 65 -3.05 3.75 5.85
N TRP A 66 -3.21 3.19 7.05
CA TRP A 66 -4.48 2.68 7.56
C TRP A 66 -4.61 2.94 9.05
N TRP A 67 -5.81 2.71 9.58
CA TRP A 67 -6.10 2.75 11.01
C TRP A 67 -6.17 1.32 11.55
N PRO A 68 -5.14 0.82 12.25
CA PRO A 68 -5.07 -0.59 12.65
C PRO A 68 -6.26 -1.05 13.50
N GLY A 69 -6.78 -0.16 14.34
CA GLY A 69 -7.89 -0.44 15.25
C GLY A 69 -9.24 -0.70 14.57
N SER A 70 -9.46 -0.17 13.36
CA SER A 70 -10.66 -0.45 12.57
C SER A 70 -10.38 -1.30 11.33
N GLY A 71 -9.15 -1.28 10.81
CA GLY A 71 -8.81 -1.81 9.50
C GLY A 71 -9.15 -0.87 8.34
N LEU A 72 -9.62 0.36 8.61
CA LEU A 72 -9.98 1.28 7.53
C LEU A 72 -8.72 1.78 6.82
N VAL A 73 -8.68 1.59 5.51
CA VAL A 73 -7.64 2.14 4.63
C VAL A 73 -7.83 3.64 4.53
N HIS A 74 -6.80 4.39 4.90
CA HIS A 74 -6.83 5.85 4.86
C HIS A 74 -6.28 6.38 3.55
N GLN A 75 -5.08 5.95 3.15
CA GLN A 75 -4.39 6.46 1.96
C GLN A 75 -3.55 5.37 1.30
N ILE A 76 -3.52 5.36 -0.03
CA ILE A 76 -2.60 4.55 -0.82
C ILE A 76 -1.92 5.48 -1.84
N TYR A 77 -0.60 5.58 -1.74
CA TYR A 77 0.22 6.36 -2.66
C TYR A 77 1.15 5.44 -3.45
N VAL A 78 1.29 5.70 -4.74
CA VAL A 78 2.29 5.07 -5.62
C VAL A 78 2.95 6.15 -6.47
N GLY A 79 4.30 6.19 -6.43
CA GLY A 79 5.12 7.09 -7.24
C GLY A 79 4.77 6.96 -8.72
N ALA A 80 4.74 8.08 -9.45
CA ALA A 80 4.18 8.14 -10.79
C ALA A 80 4.85 7.14 -11.75
N GLU A 81 6.17 7.05 -11.68
CA GLU A 81 7.06 6.14 -12.40
C GLU A 81 6.89 4.65 -12.03
N HIS A 82 6.22 4.37 -10.91
CA HIS A 82 5.97 3.01 -10.42
C HIS A 82 4.50 2.57 -10.54
N ARG A 83 3.61 3.42 -11.06
CA ARG A 83 2.19 3.10 -11.27
C ARG A 83 2.02 2.00 -12.32
N ARG A 84 0.87 1.30 -12.26
CA ARG A 84 0.50 0.20 -13.16
C ARG A 84 1.45 -1.02 -13.14
N ARG A 85 2.27 -1.14 -12.10
CA ARG A 85 3.17 -2.28 -11.87
C ARG A 85 2.74 -3.17 -10.69
N GLY A 86 1.48 -3.07 -10.26
CA GLY A 86 0.90 -3.92 -9.20
C GLY A 86 1.20 -3.48 -7.75
N LEU A 87 1.94 -2.39 -7.52
CA LEU A 87 2.35 -1.97 -6.17
C LEU A 87 1.19 -1.72 -5.19
N ALA A 88 0.09 -1.09 -5.63
CA ALA A 88 -1.06 -0.83 -4.77
C ALA A 88 -1.69 -2.13 -4.24
N VAL A 89 -1.83 -3.14 -5.12
CA VAL A 89 -2.34 -4.47 -4.74
C VAL A 89 -1.36 -5.16 -3.80
N LYS A 90 -0.06 -5.12 -4.11
CA LYS A 90 0.99 -5.74 -3.28
C LYS A 90 1.01 -5.16 -1.86
N LEU A 91 0.92 -3.83 -1.74
CA LEU A 91 0.81 -3.16 -0.44
C LEU A 91 -0.44 -3.62 0.32
N GLY A 92 -1.61 -3.63 -0.33
CA GLY A 92 -2.85 -4.10 0.28
C GLY A 92 -2.74 -5.54 0.81
N LEU A 93 -2.12 -6.44 0.05
CA LEU A 93 -1.91 -7.83 0.45
C LEU A 93 -0.96 -7.97 1.66
N VAL A 94 0.15 -7.24 1.67
CA VAL A 94 1.10 -7.26 2.80
C VAL A 94 0.44 -6.69 4.06
N THR A 95 -0.22 -5.54 3.95
CA THR A 95 -0.91 -4.92 5.08
C THR A 95 -2.07 -5.80 5.59
N PHE A 96 -2.81 -6.46 4.69
CA PHE A 96 -3.83 -7.43 5.09
C PHE A 96 -3.21 -8.60 5.87
N GLY A 97 -2.12 -9.17 5.37
CA GLY A 97 -1.38 -10.23 6.06
C GLY A 97 -0.91 -9.79 7.46
N MET A 98 -0.43 -8.55 7.60
CA MET A 98 -0.04 -7.98 8.90
C MET A 98 -1.23 -7.86 9.87
N GLN A 99 -2.40 -7.37 9.42
CA GLN A 99 -3.60 -7.30 10.27
C GLN A 99 -4.01 -8.69 10.75
N VAL A 100 -4.10 -9.66 9.83
CA VAL A 100 -4.50 -11.04 10.15
C VAL A 100 -3.52 -11.68 11.12
N ALA A 101 -2.21 -11.56 10.87
CA ALA A 101 -1.18 -12.12 11.75
C ALA A 101 -1.21 -11.54 13.17
N ARG A 102 -1.71 -10.32 13.32
CA ARG A 102 -1.85 -9.62 14.62
C ARG A 102 -3.21 -9.79 15.27
N GLY A 103 -4.14 -10.53 14.65
CA GLY A 103 -5.51 -10.67 15.15
C GLY A 103 -6.31 -9.37 15.12
N LEU A 104 -5.96 -8.45 14.22
CA LEU A 104 -6.63 -7.16 14.06
C LEU A 104 -7.76 -7.23 13.01
N PRO A 105 -8.70 -6.27 13.00
CA PRO A 105 -9.80 -6.24 12.03
C PRO A 105 -9.31 -6.28 10.58
N HIS A 106 -10.11 -6.88 9.70
CA HIS A 106 -9.76 -6.94 8.28
C HIS A 106 -9.73 -5.55 7.63
N LEU A 107 -8.85 -5.43 6.63
CA LEU A 107 -8.79 -4.21 5.83
C LEU A 107 -10.08 -3.99 5.04
N HIS A 108 -10.53 -2.74 5.00
CA HIS A 108 -11.68 -2.31 4.22
C HIS A 108 -11.53 -0.83 3.83
N ASP A 109 -12.37 -0.36 2.91
CA ASP A 109 -12.48 1.05 2.54
C ASP A 109 -13.91 1.56 2.80
N ASP A 110 -14.09 2.89 2.78
CA ASP A 110 -15.37 3.57 3.03
C ASP A 110 -15.90 4.36 1.81
N GLY A 111 -15.32 4.10 0.63
CA GLY A 111 -15.73 4.74 -0.62
C GLY A 111 -15.09 6.10 -0.89
N ARG A 112 -14.37 6.71 0.06
CA ARG A 112 -13.71 8.00 -0.17
C ARG A 112 -12.45 7.79 -1.00
N ARG A 113 -12.43 8.28 -2.24
CA ARG A 113 -11.33 8.03 -3.18
C ARG A 113 -11.04 9.24 -4.05
N THR A 114 -9.82 9.27 -4.58
CA THR A 114 -9.41 10.15 -5.69
C THR A 114 -9.77 9.51 -7.04
N ASP A 115 -9.63 10.26 -8.13
CA ASP A 115 -9.93 9.78 -9.49
C ASP A 115 -8.98 8.71 -9.95
N LEU A 116 -7.72 8.88 -9.60
CA LEU A 116 -6.71 7.87 -9.80
C LEU A 116 -7.05 6.60 -9.02
N GLY A 117 -7.53 6.74 -7.78
CA GLY A 117 -7.95 5.61 -6.95
C GLY A 117 -9.16 4.87 -7.52
N GLU A 118 -10.16 5.60 -7.98
CA GLU A 118 -11.36 5.00 -8.59
C GLU A 118 -11.04 4.33 -9.94
N THR A 119 -10.23 4.97 -10.78
CA THR A 119 -9.75 4.36 -12.04
C THR A 119 -8.92 3.11 -11.78
N TRP A 120 -8.13 3.09 -10.70
CA TRP A 120 -7.41 1.90 -10.28
C TRP A 120 -8.37 0.78 -9.85
N ARG A 121 -9.35 1.09 -8.99
CA ARG A 121 -10.38 0.12 -8.53
C ARG A 121 -11.11 -0.52 -9.71
N GLN A 122 -11.56 0.28 -10.67
CA GLN A 122 -12.28 -0.19 -11.86
C GLN A 122 -11.45 -1.08 -12.79
N ALA A 123 -10.12 -0.99 -12.71
CA ALA A 123 -9.20 -1.83 -13.47
C ALA A 123 -8.84 -3.14 -12.75
N LEU A 124 -9.30 -3.34 -11.52
CA LEU A 124 -9.08 -4.60 -10.80
C LEU A 124 -10.00 -5.70 -11.32
N PRO A 125 -9.62 -6.98 -11.16
CA PRO A 125 -10.55 -8.08 -11.36
C PRO A 125 -11.81 -7.92 -10.50
N GLU A 126 -12.95 -8.34 -11.04
CA GLU A 126 -14.27 -8.17 -10.40
C GLU A 126 -14.27 -8.66 -8.95
N PHE A 127 -13.73 -9.85 -8.70
CA PHE A 127 -13.68 -10.47 -7.38
C PHE A 127 -12.89 -9.64 -6.33
N MET A 128 -11.97 -8.78 -6.75
CA MET A 128 -11.29 -7.83 -5.86
C MET A 128 -12.09 -6.53 -5.75
N SER A 129 -12.55 -5.97 -6.87
CA SER A 129 -13.28 -4.70 -6.86
C SER A 129 -14.63 -4.78 -6.12
N ALA A 130 -15.24 -5.96 -6.06
CA ALA A 130 -16.52 -6.21 -5.39
C ALA A 130 -16.42 -6.23 -3.86
N THR A 131 -15.21 -6.41 -3.29
CA THR A 131 -15.00 -6.32 -1.84
C THR A 131 -14.76 -4.89 -1.37
N MET A 132 -14.68 -3.94 -2.31
CA MET A 132 -14.44 -2.53 -2.02
C MET A 132 -15.75 -1.75 -2.02
N ALA A 133 -15.89 -0.78 -1.13
CA ALA A 133 -17.11 0.01 -1.05
C ALA A 133 -17.31 0.84 -2.34
N GLU A 134 -18.57 1.14 -2.69
CA GLU A 134 -18.88 2.08 -3.77
C GLU A 134 -18.32 3.48 -3.47
N ARG A 135 -18.05 4.29 -4.50
CA ARG A 135 -17.44 5.61 -4.28
C ARG A 135 -18.46 6.53 -3.63
N SER A 136 -18.15 6.99 -2.42
CA SER A 136 -19.01 7.85 -1.60
C SER A 136 -18.59 9.32 -1.65
N GLU A 137 -17.30 9.59 -1.84
CA GLU A 137 -16.74 10.95 -1.85
C GLU A 137 -15.60 11.11 -2.87
N TRP A 138 -15.45 12.33 -3.37
CA TRP A 138 -14.39 12.75 -4.27
C TRP A 138 -13.28 13.45 -3.49
N LEU A 139 -12.18 12.74 -3.25
CA LEU A 139 -11.00 13.32 -2.62
C LEU A 139 -10.11 14.01 -3.66
N PRO A 140 -9.43 15.12 -3.29
CA PRO A 140 -8.50 15.80 -4.18
C PRO A 140 -7.29 14.90 -4.50
N PRO A 141 -6.61 15.12 -5.65
CA PRO A 141 -5.37 14.42 -5.97
C PRO A 141 -4.30 14.59 -4.88
N MET A 142 -3.63 13.49 -4.51
CA MET A 142 -2.53 13.50 -3.54
C MET A 142 -1.20 13.98 -4.13
N THR A 143 -1.07 13.94 -5.46
CA THR A 143 0.06 14.55 -6.18
C THR A 143 -0.44 15.87 -6.76
N PRO A 144 0.25 17.01 -6.53
CA PRO A 144 -0.09 18.26 -7.19
C PRO A 144 -0.11 18.08 -8.71
N ALA A 145 -1.01 18.77 -9.41
CA ALA A 145 -0.96 18.83 -10.86
C ALA A 145 0.41 19.37 -11.29
N ALA A 146 1.04 18.75 -12.28
CA ALA A 146 2.23 19.32 -12.88
C ALA A 146 1.87 20.71 -13.41
N VAL A 147 2.57 21.73 -12.93
CA VAL A 147 2.45 23.12 -13.39
C VAL A 147 3.13 23.26 -14.75
#